data_AF-A0A4Y5QW31-F1
#
_entry.id   AF-A0A4Y5QW31-F1
#
_cell.length_a   1.000
_cell.length_b   1.000
_cell.length_c   1.000
_cell.angle_alpha   90.00
_cell.angle_beta   90.00
_cell.angle_gamma   90.00
#
_symmetry.space_group_name_H-M   'P 1'
#
loop_
_entity.id
_entity.type
_entity.pdbx_description
1 polymer ?
#
loop_
_entity_poly.entity_id
_entity_poly.type
_entity_poly.pdbx_seq_one_letter_code
_entity_poly.pdbx_strand_id
1 'polypeptide(L)'
;TNSTEWVVDYSSIESKFSLRTPEVPDDDTCYLVPGQPETIAQCKFNQTIKTFVVIHGWTVTGLFESWIPKLVAALYEREPHSNVIVVDWLHRAQQHYPTSAAYTELVGQDVAKFVDWMESQINYPLEMFHLLGYSLGAHVAGIAGSLTNNKVNRITGLDPAGPTFEYAEEQRRLSPDDANFVDVLHTYTRGSPDRSIGIQKPVGHVDIYPNGGVFQPGCDLHKAMLMI
;
A
#
# COMPACT_ATOMS: atom_id res chain seq x y z
N THR A 1 -10.03 -15.92 35.81
CA THR A 1 -9.30 -14.70 35.38
C THR A 1 -10.09 -14.10 34.24
N ASN A 2 -10.88 -13.06 34.51
CA ASN A 2 -11.65 -12.37 33.47
C ASN A 2 -10.68 -11.56 32.62
N SER A 3 -10.26 -12.10 31.49
CA SER A 3 -9.67 -11.31 30.41
C SER A 3 -10.78 -10.45 29.83
N THR A 4 -10.73 -9.15 30.10
CA THR A 4 -11.43 -8.15 29.29
C THR A 4 -10.81 -8.22 27.89
N GLU A 5 -11.38 -9.04 27.02
CA GLU A 5 -11.18 -8.91 25.58
C GLU A 5 -11.68 -7.51 25.20
N TRP A 6 -10.74 -6.60 24.98
CA TRP A 6 -11.05 -5.31 24.39
C TRP A 6 -11.57 -5.60 22.99
N VAL A 7 -12.88 -5.45 22.78
CA VAL A 7 -13.48 -5.57 21.45
C VAL A 7 -12.90 -4.45 20.60
N VAL A 8 -12.06 -4.81 19.62
CA VAL A 8 -11.48 -3.86 18.67
C VAL A 8 -12.62 -3.31 17.82
N ASP A 9 -12.78 -1.98 17.81
CA ASP A 9 -13.80 -1.31 17.02
C ASP A 9 -13.34 -1.08 15.57
N TYR A 10 -13.93 -1.85 14.67
CA TYR A 10 -13.69 -1.76 13.23
C TYR A 10 -14.63 -0.78 12.50
N SER A 11 -15.65 -0.23 13.17
CA SER A 11 -16.64 0.66 12.55
C SER A 11 -16.07 2.02 12.12
N SER A 12 -14.90 2.37 12.64
CA SER A 12 -14.15 3.59 12.30
C SER A 12 -13.31 3.46 11.01
N ILE A 13 -13.18 2.25 10.45
CA ILE A 13 -12.43 2.02 9.22
C ILE A 13 -13.23 2.53 8.03
N GLU A 14 -12.66 3.48 7.28
CA GLU A 14 -13.24 3.98 6.03
C GLU A 14 -12.67 3.28 4.80
N SER A 15 -11.41 2.84 4.89
CA SER A 15 -10.72 2.15 3.80
C SER A 15 -11.35 0.78 3.54
N LYS A 16 -11.46 0.37 2.27
CA LYS A 16 -12.03 -0.94 1.90
C LYS A 16 -10.94 -1.85 1.35
N PHE A 17 -11.10 -3.15 1.57
CA PHE A 17 -10.09 -4.17 1.21
C PHE A 17 -10.68 -5.13 0.19
N SER A 18 -10.49 -4.85 -1.09
CA SER A 18 -11.02 -5.71 -2.15
C SER A 18 -10.06 -6.85 -2.46
N LEU A 19 -10.51 -8.10 -2.28
CA LEU A 19 -9.79 -9.27 -2.76
C LEU A 19 -10.07 -9.43 -4.26
N ARG A 20 -9.06 -9.17 -5.08
CA ARG A 20 -9.14 -9.28 -6.55
C ARG A 20 -8.93 -10.73 -6.99
N THR A 21 -9.24 -11.00 -8.26
CA THR A 21 -9.01 -12.31 -8.88
C THR A 21 -8.34 -12.16 -10.25
N PRO A 22 -7.65 -13.18 -10.76
CA PRO A 22 -7.00 -13.11 -12.06
C PRO A 22 -7.97 -13.03 -13.24
N GLU A 23 -9.23 -13.48 -13.07
CA GLU A 23 -10.24 -13.45 -14.14
C GLU A 23 -10.78 -12.04 -14.41
N VAL A 24 -10.87 -11.21 -13.37
CA VAL A 24 -11.41 -9.84 -13.42
C VAL A 24 -10.53 -8.89 -12.59
N PRO A 25 -9.27 -8.63 -13.02
CA PRO A 25 -8.32 -7.83 -12.25
C PRO A 25 -8.74 -6.37 -12.09
N ASP A 26 -9.66 -5.89 -12.93
CA ASP A 26 -10.13 -4.50 -12.98
C ASP A 26 -11.27 -4.23 -11.97
N ASP A 27 -12.02 -5.26 -11.55
CA ASP A 27 -13.25 -5.08 -10.75
C ASP A 27 -13.06 -5.34 -9.25
N ASP A 28 -13.61 -4.48 -8.40
CA ASP A 28 -13.70 -4.71 -6.95
C ASP A 28 -14.91 -5.60 -6.63
N THR A 29 -14.81 -6.89 -6.93
CA THR A 29 -15.97 -7.81 -6.83
C THR A 29 -16.22 -8.35 -5.43
N CYS A 30 -15.18 -8.46 -4.60
CA CYS A 30 -15.31 -9.01 -3.26
C CYS A 30 -14.51 -8.21 -2.24
N TYR A 31 -15.11 -7.94 -1.09
CA TYR A 31 -14.52 -7.13 -0.03
C TYR A 31 -14.36 -7.97 1.23
N LEU A 32 -13.16 -7.94 1.79
CA LEU A 32 -12.86 -8.42 3.13
C LEU A 32 -13.20 -7.29 4.10
N VAL A 33 -14.17 -7.52 4.99
CA VAL A 33 -14.69 -6.46 5.88
C VAL A 33 -14.27 -6.76 7.32
N PRO A 34 -13.36 -5.95 7.92
CA PRO A 34 -13.00 -6.08 9.32
C PRO A 34 -14.21 -6.15 10.25
N GLY A 35 -14.18 -7.10 11.17
CA GLY A 35 -15.30 -7.40 12.07
C GLY A 35 -16.40 -8.30 11.47
N GLN A 36 -16.31 -8.71 10.20
CA GLN A 36 -17.25 -9.63 9.55
C GLN A 36 -16.49 -10.86 8.99
N PRO A 37 -16.15 -11.86 9.85
CA PRO A 37 -15.32 -13.01 9.46
C PRO A 37 -15.90 -13.83 8.30
N GLU A 38 -17.21 -13.83 8.11
CA GLU A 38 -17.89 -14.50 7.00
C GLU A 38 -17.42 -14.01 5.62
N THR A 39 -16.98 -12.75 5.52
CA THR A 39 -16.49 -12.18 4.25
C THR A 39 -15.19 -12.84 3.79
N ILE A 40 -14.36 -13.33 4.72
CA ILE A 40 -13.13 -14.07 4.41
C ILE A 40 -13.46 -15.34 3.60
N ALA A 41 -14.46 -16.10 4.06
CA ALA A 41 -14.91 -17.32 3.38
C ALA A 41 -15.66 -17.02 2.08
N GLN A 42 -16.51 -15.99 2.05
CA GLN A 42 -17.26 -15.58 0.86
C GLN A 42 -16.34 -15.16 -0.28
N CYS A 43 -15.27 -14.41 0.02
CA CYS A 43 -14.26 -14.02 -0.96
C CYS A 43 -13.27 -15.14 -1.30
N LYS A 44 -13.38 -16.31 -0.66
CA LYS A 44 -12.48 -17.46 -0.87
C LYS A 44 -11.01 -17.12 -0.61
N PHE A 45 -10.75 -16.26 0.39
CA PHE A 45 -9.39 -15.96 0.82
C PHE A 45 -8.68 -17.24 1.27
N ASN A 46 -7.49 -17.49 0.74
CA ASN A 46 -6.72 -18.68 1.10
C ASN A 46 -5.73 -18.36 2.22
N GLN A 47 -5.93 -18.99 3.37
CA GLN A 47 -5.21 -18.70 4.62
C GLN A 47 -3.80 -19.34 4.67
N THR A 48 -3.47 -20.20 3.71
CA THR A 48 -2.22 -20.98 3.72
C THR A 48 -1.12 -20.41 2.83
N ILE A 49 -1.41 -19.29 2.18
CA ILE A 49 -0.57 -18.70 1.14
C ILE A 49 -0.34 -17.21 1.40
N LYS A 50 0.68 -16.64 0.77
CA LYS A 50 1.00 -15.21 0.87
C LYS A 50 -0.07 -14.29 0.31
N THR A 51 -0.12 -13.09 0.86
CA THR A 51 -1.03 -12.01 0.46
C THR A 51 -0.24 -10.77 0.07
N PHE A 52 -0.49 -10.28 -1.13
CA PHE A 52 -0.05 -8.96 -1.58
C PHE A 52 -1.14 -7.94 -1.28
N VAL A 53 -0.77 -6.81 -0.67
CA VAL A 53 -1.69 -5.70 -0.40
C VAL A 53 -1.22 -4.49 -1.21
N VAL A 54 -1.96 -4.15 -2.26
CA VAL A 54 -1.68 -3.04 -3.17
C VAL A 54 -2.37 -1.79 -2.66
N ILE A 55 -1.60 -0.73 -2.44
CA ILE A 55 -2.06 0.53 -1.86
C ILE A 55 -1.74 1.66 -2.84
N HIS A 56 -2.79 2.26 -3.40
CA HIS A 56 -2.65 3.35 -4.37
C HIS A 56 -2.20 4.66 -3.72
N GLY A 57 -1.84 5.63 -4.57
CA GLY A 57 -1.40 6.97 -4.16
C GLY A 57 -2.50 8.03 -4.24
N TRP A 58 -2.08 9.29 -4.30
CA TRP A 58 -2.96 10.43 -4.55
C TRP A 58 -3.63 10.34 -5.94
N THR A 59 -4.87 10.79 -6.05
CA THR A 59 -5.60 10.81 -7.33
C THR A 59 -6.41 12.08 -7.48
N VAL A 60 -6.42 12.69 -8.67
CA VAL A 60 -7.28 13.87 -8.93
C VAL A 60 -8.73 13.45 -9.19
N THR A 61 -8.91 12.30 -9.85
CA THR A 61 -10.21 11.87 -10.38
C THR A 61 -11.05 11.10 -9.36
N GLY A 62 -10.42 10.58 -8.30
CA GLY A 62 -11.09 9.70 -7.33
C GLY A 62 -11.36 8.31 -7.89
N LEU A 63 -10.63 7.92 -8.94
CA LEU A 63 -10.70 6.62 -9.59
C LEU A 63 -9.34 5.93 -9.51
N PHE A 64 -9.34 4.60 -9.54
CA PHE A 64 -8.12 3.82 -9.70
C PHE A 64 -7.42 4.14 -11.02
N GLU A 65 -6.11 4.29 -10.95
CA GLU A 65 -5.28 4.49 -12.12
C GLU A 65 -5.07 3.17 -12.88
N SER A 66 -4.83 3.26 -14.19
CA SER A 66 -4.72 2.08 -15.07
C SER A 66 -3.60 1.08 -14.73
N TRP A 67 -2.71 1.41 -13.79
CA TRP A 67 -1.65 0.51 -13.34
C TRP A 67 -2.14 -0.51 -12.31
N ILE A 68 -3.21 -0.23 -11.57
CA ILE A 68 -3.76 -1.13 -10.54
C ILE A 68 -4.06 -2.51 -11.14
N PRO A 69 -4.91 -2.64 -12.18
CA PRO A 69 -5.20 -3.95 -12.76
C PRO A 69 -3.98 -4.61 -13.40
N LYS A 70 -3.06 -3.83 -13.97
CA LYS A 70 -1.80 -4.36 -14.55
C LYS A 70 -0.94 -4.99 -13.47
N LEU A 71 -0.82 -4.35 -12.30
CA LEU A 71 -0.06 -4.90 -11.18
C LEU A 71 -0.74 -6.14 -10.60
N VAL A 72 -2.07 -6.11 -10.42
CA VAL A 72 -2.84 -7.27 -9.97
C VAL A 72 -2.62 -8.47 -10.90
N ALA A 73 -2.76 -8.27 -12.22
CA ALA A 73 -2.54 -9.30 -13.22
C ALA A 73 -1.10 -9.85 -13.18
N ALA A 74 -0.10 -8.98 -13.10
CA ALA A 74 1.32 -9.38 -13.03
C ALA A 74 1.65 -10.16 -11.74
N LEU A 75 1.04 -9.79 -10.61
CA LEU A 75 1.19 -10.52 -9.35
C LEU A 75 0.61 -11.94 -9.46
N TYR A 76 -0.56 -12.08 -10.09
CA TYR A 76 -1.14 -13.41 -10.36
C TYR A 76 -0.36 -14.20 -11.40
N GLU A 77 0.19 -13.57 -12.43
CA GLU A 77 1.07 -14.26 -13.39
C GLU A 77 2.30 -14.84 -12.69
N ARG A 78 2.90 -14.06 -11.78
CA ARG A 78 4.10 -14.48 -11.04
C ARG A 78 3.80 -15.43 -9.89
N GLU A 79 2.66 -15.27 -9.22
CA GLU A 79 2.24 -16.02 -8.04
C GLU A 79 0.75 -16.42 -8.15
N PRO A 80 0.43 -17.41 -9.00
CA PRO A 80 -0.96 -17.72 -9.42
C PRO A 80 -1.90 -18.09 -8.30
N HIS A 81 -1.36 -18.56 -7.19
CA HIS A 81 -2.17 -18.98 -6.06
C HIS A 81 -2.39 -17.86 -5.05
N SER A 82 -1.54 -16.82 -5.01
CA SER A 82 -1.53 -15.77 -3.97
C SER A 82 -2.87 -15.05 -3.78
N ASN A 83 -3.08 -14.42 -2.62
CA ASN A 83 -4.16 -13.45 -2.48
C ASN A 83 -3.64 -12.07 -2.92
N VAL A 84 -4.41 -11.31 -3.70
CA VAL A 84 -4.08 -9.92 -4.03
C VAL A 84 -5.23 -9.02 -3.57
N ILE A 85 -4.94 -8.21 -2.55
CA ILE A 85 -5.88 -7.26 -1.98
C ILE A 85 -5.55 -5.87 -2.51
N VAL A 86 -6.54 -5.13 -3.00
CA VAL A 86 -6.42 -3.71 -3.33
C VAL A 86 -7.11 -2.91 -2.23
N VAL A 87 -6.39 -1.95 -1.65
CA VAL A 87 -6.91 -1.03 -0.63
C VAL A 87 -7.53 0.18 -1.33
N ASP A 88 -8.85 0.34 -1.20
CA ASP A 88 -9.59 1.52 -1.63
C ASP A 88 -9.61 2.56 -0.50
N TRP A 89 -8.87 3.65 -0.70
CA TRP A 89 -8.95 4.86 0.11
C TRP A 89 -9.18 6.10 -0.77
N LEU A 90 -9.82 5.93 -1.94
CA LEU A 90 -9.99 6.94 -2.97
C LEU A 90 -10.61 8.24 -2.43
N HIS A 91 -11.57 8.14 -1.51
CA HIS A 91 -12.21 9.31 -0.90
C HIS A 91 -11.21 10.24 -0.19
N ARG A 92 -10.28 9.65 0.57
CA ARG A 92 -9.21 10.37 1.28
C ARG A 92 -8.06 10.75 0.33
N ALA A 93 -7.82 9.96 -0.72
CA ALA A 93 -6.78 10.20 -1.72
C ALA A 93 -7.13 11.30 -2.73
N GLN A 94 -8.41 11.69 -2.86
CA GLN A 94 -8.88 12.70 -3.82
C GLN A 94 -8.96 14.13 -3.26
N GLN A 95 -8.38 14.37 -2.09
CA GLN A 95 -8.40 15.70 -1.49
C GLN A 95 -7.22 16.54 -2.02
N HIS A 96 -7.18 17.82 -1.63
CA HIS A 96 -6.01 18.65 -1.86
C HIS A 96 -4.75 17.95 -1.28
N TYR A 97 -3.62 17.98 -2.00
CA TYR A 97 -2.48 17.09 -1.74
C TYR A 97 -2.03 17.03 -0.26
N PRO A 98 -1.75 18.15 0.46
CA PRO A 98 -1.41 18.13 1.88
C PRO A 98 -2.47 17.47 2.77
N THR A 99 -3.75 17.58 2.43
CA THR A 99 -4.84 16.93 3.15
C THR A 99 -4.82 15.41 2.92
N SER A 100 -4.65 14.96 1.67
CA SER A 100 -4.47 13.53 1.37
C SER A 100 -3.19 12.95 1.96
N ALA A 101 -2.11 13.72 2.00
CA ALA A 101 -0.87 13.34 2.66
C ALA A 101 -1.08 13.15 4.17
N ALA A 102 -1.81 14.05 4.84
CA ALA A 102 -2.18 13.88 6.24
C ALA A 102 -3.06 12.65 6.49
N TYR A 103 -3.94 12.30 5.55
CA TYR A 103 -4.78 11.10 5.65
C TYR A 103 -4.01 9.78 5.56
N THR A 104 -2.74 9.79 5.14
CA THR A 104 -1.92 8.56 5.14
C THR A 104 -1.81 7.93 6.53
N GLU A 105 -1.86 8.73 7.61
CA GLU A 105 -1.91 8.23 8.98
C GLU A 105 -3.18 7.45 9.29
N LEU A 106 -4.35 8.00 8.91
CA LEU A 106 -5.63 7.33 9.14
C LEU A 106 -5.77 6.06 8.30
N VAL A 107 -5.32 6.11 7.04
CA VAL A 107 -5.35 4.94 6.16
C VAL A 107 -4.33 3.88 6.63
N GLY A 108 -3.16 4.30 7.12
CA GLY A 108 -2.19 3.40 7.74
C GLY A 108 -2.77 2.67 8.96
N GLN A 109 -3.52 3.39 9.82
CA GLN A 109 -4.27 2.79 10.93
C GLN A 109 -5.34 1.80 10.44
N ASP A 110 -6.09 2.14 9.39
CA ASP A 110 -7.09 1.23 8.81
C ASP A 110 -6.45 -0.07 8.31
N VAL A 111 -5.33 0.02 7.58
CA VAL A 111 -4.59 -1.14 7.06
C VAL A 111 -3.97 -1.96 8.19
N ALA A 112 -3.40 -1.33 9.22
CA ALA A 112 -2.86 -2.04 10.39
C ALA A 112 -3.95 -2.83 11.13
N LYS A 113 -5.10 -2.19 11.40
CA LYS A 113 -6.26 -2.85 12.01
C LYS A 113 -6.76 -4.02 11.17
N PHE A 114 -6.77 -3.90 9.84
CA PHE A 114 -7.13 -4.99 8.94
C PHE A 114 -6.14 -6.17 9.04
N VAL A 115 -4.83 -5.89 9.03
CA VAL A 115 -3.80 -6.92 9.14
C VAL A 115 -3.87 -7.65 10.48
N ASP A 116 -3.97 -6.92 11.59
CA ASP A 116 -4.10 -7.50 12.93
C ASP A 116 -5.44 -8.23 13.11
N TRP A 117 -6.51 -7.76 12.45
CA TRP A 117 -7.78 -8.48 12.40
C TRP A 117 -7.61 -9.84 11.72
N MET A 118 -6.91 -9.92 10.58
CA MET A 118 -6.64 -11.20 9.91
C MET A 118 -5.82 -12.15 10.80
N GLU A 119 -4.82 -11.64 11.53
CA GLU A 119 -4.09 -12.43 12.52
C GLU A 119 -5.02 -12.96 13.62
N SER A 120 -5.80 -12.09 14.25
CA SER A 120 -6.66 -12.47 15.37
C SER A 120 -7.80 -13.41 14.98
N GLN A 121 -8.41 -13.23 13.80
CA GLN A 121 -9.59 -14.00 13.40
C GLN A 121 -9.27 -15.37 12.85
N ILE A 122 -8.20 -15.49 12.06
CA ILE A 122 -7.90 -16.73 11.32
C ILE A 122 -6.47 -17.22 11.57
N ASN A 123 -5.78 -16.65 12.56
CA ASN A 123 -4.41 -16.98 12.92
C ASN A 123 -3.46 -16.86 11.71
N TYR A 124 -3.71 -15.86 10.85
CA TYR A 124 -2.93 -15.63 9.63
C TYR A 124 -1.62 -14.94 9.98
N PRO A 125 -0.45 -15.55 9.71
CA PRO A 125 0.83 -14.99 10.12
C PRO A 125 1.14 -13.67 9.40
N LEU A 126 1.60 -12.66 10.13
CA LEU A 126 1.98 -11.37 9.51
C LEU A 126 3.13 -11.51 8.53
N GLU A 127 3.97 -12.55 8.66
CA GLU A 127 5.03 -12.81 7.68
C GLU A 127 4.50 -13.23 6.30
N MET A 128 3.20 -13.51 6.16
CA MET A 128 2.57 -13.79 4.88
C MET A 128 2.15 -12.52 4.12
N PHE A 129 2.20 -11.34 4.75
CA PHE A 129 1.88 -10.08 4.10
C PHE A 129 3.09 -9.44 3.40
N HIS A 130 2.86 -8.99 2.17
CA HIS A 130 3.73 -8.08 1.44
C HIS A 130 2.91 -6.86 1.00
N LEU A 131 3.17 -5.70 1.60
CA LEU A 131 2.51 -4.45 1.25
C LEU A 131 3.26 -3.77 0.09
N LEU A 132 2.54 -3.35 -0.95
CA LEU A 132 3.05 -2.62 -2.10
C LEU A 132 2.38 -1.26 -2.15
N GLY A 133 3.11 -0.21 -1.82
CA GLY A 133 2.57 1.15 -1.76
C GLY A 133 3.16 2.03 -2.85
N TYR A 134 2.31 2.72 -3.60
CA TYR A 134 2.71 3.70 -4.62
C TYR A 134 2.50 5.13 -4.16
N SER A 135 3.50 6.01 -4.33
CA SER A 135 3.42 7.43 -3.97
C SER A 135 2.99 7.61 -2.50
N LEU A 136 1.84 8.25 -2.21
CA LEU A 136 1.29 8.34 -0.84
C LEU A 136 1.04 6.96 -0.21
N GLY A 137 0.68 5.96 -1.01
CA GLY A 137 0.44 4.59 -0.56
C GLY A 137 1.68 3.91 0.03
N ALA A 138 2.89 4.35 -0.35
CA ALA A 138 4.13 3.85 0.26
C ALA A 138 4.23 4.27 1.73
N HIS A 139 3.81 5.49 2.06
CA HIS A 139 3.77 5.97 3.45
C HIS A 139 2.62 5.35 4.22
N VAL A 140 1.47 5.11 3.59
CA VAL A 140 0.40 4.29 4.18
C VAL A 140 0.91 2.91 4.56
N ALA A 141 1.66 2.24 3.68
CA ALA A 141 2.25 0.93 3.95
C ALA A 141 3.23 0.96 5.13
N GLY A 142 4.10 1.98 5.19
CA GLY A 142 5.05 2.16 6.30
C GLY A 142 4.36 2.40 7.64
N ILE A 143 3.44 3.37 7.67
CA ILE A 143 2.65 3.66 8.87
C ILE A 143 1.88 2.42 9.32
N ALA A 144 1.26 1.68 8.39
CA ALA A 144 0.58 0.43 8.72
C ALA A 144 1.53 -0.59 9.36
N GLY A 145 2.68 -0.86 8.75
CA GLY A 145 3.67 -1.80 9.27
C GLY A 145 4.25 -1.42 10.63
N SER A 146 4.36 -0.12 10.94
CA SER A 146 4.78 0.37 12.26
C SER A 146 3.71 0.19 13.36
N LEU A 147 2.45 0.03 12.97
CA LEU A 147 1.29 -0.03 13.88
C LEU A 147 0.76 -1.44 14.09
N THR A 148 1.13 -2.41 13.25
CA THR A 148 0.71 -3.81 13.43
C THR A 148 1.36 -4.43 14.67
N ASN A 149 0.69 -5.42 15.27
CA ASN A 149 1.15 -6.07 16.50
C ASN A 149 2.51 -6.78 16.33
N ASN A 150 2.76 -7.30 15.14
CA ASN A 150 4.02 -7.91 14.73
C ASN A 150 4.50 -7.30 13.41
N LYS A 151 5.79 -7.48 13.05
CA LYS A 151 6.30 -6.99 11.77
C LYS A 151 5.73 -7.80 10.61
N VAL A 152 5.20 -7.11 9.60
CA VAL A 152 4.93 -7.73 8.30
C VAL A 152 6.23 -8.15 7.62
N ASN A 153 6.18 -9.11 6.70
CA ASN A 153 7.39 -9.61 6.07
C ASN A 153 8.05 -8.58 5.15
N ARG A 154 7.27 -7.90 4.30
CA ARG A 154 7.85 -6.98 3.33
C ARG A 154 6.98 -5.78 3.02
N ILE A 155 7.64 -4.63 2.84
CA ILE A 155 7.05 -3.46 2.21
C ILE A 155 7.87 -3.09 0.97
N THR A 156 7.21 -2.89 -0.16
CA THR A 156 7.82 -2.30 -1.35
C THR A 156 7.27 -0.91 -1.58
N GLY A 157 8.14 0.10 -1.52
CA GLY A 157 7.83 1.49 -1.84
C GLY A 157 8.06 1.78 -3.32
N LEU A 158 6.99 2.07 -4.05
CA LEU A 158 7.04 2.44 -5.47
C LEU A 158 6.98 3.97 -5.58
N ASP A 159 8.15 4.58 -5.76
CA ASP A 159 8.37 6.04 -5.82
C ASP A 159 7.60 6.80 -4.72
N PRO A 160 7.94 6.58 -3.43
CA PRO A 160 7.22 7.19 -2.31
C PRO A 160 7.17 8.72 -2.45
N ALA A 161 6.07 9.34 -2.02
CA ALA A 161 5.87 10.77 -2.20
C ALA A 161 6.93 11.62 -1.46
N GLY A 162 7.47 12.63 -2.13
CA GLY A 162 8.46 13.54 -1.55
C GLY A 162 7.86 14.65 -0.69
N PRO A 163 6.94 15.48 -1.23
CA PRO A 163 6.48 16.67 -0.52
C PRO A 163 5.76 16.28 0.77
N THR A 164 6.06 16.98 1.86
CA THR A 164 5.63 16.67 3.25
C THR A 164 6.32 15.49 3.94
N PHE A 165 7.01 14.60 3.20
CA PHE A 165 7.63 13.40 3.76
C PHE A 165 9.16 13.42 3.76
N GLU A 166 9.81 14.22 2.92
CA GLU A 166 11.28 14.35 2.84
C GLU A 166 11.93 14.64 4.22
N TYR A 167 11.27 15.49 5.01
CA TYR A 167 11.72 15.86 6.35
C TYR A 167 10.83 15.30 7.47
N ALA A 168 9.89 14.41 7.15
CA ALA A 168 9.05 13.78 8.15
C ALA A 168 9.87 12.82 9.02
N GLU A 169 9.49 12.76 10.30
CA GLU A 169 9.96 11.76 11.24
C GLU A 169 9.53 10.36 10.79
N GLU A 170 10.30 9.33 11.17
CA GLU A 170 10.11 7.95 10.70
C GLU A 170 8.70 7.41 10.97
N GLN A 171 8.08 7.82 12.08
CA GLN A 171 6.73 7.40 12.47
C GLN A 171 5.62 7.94 11.54
N ARG A 172 5.94 8.91 10.68
CA ARG A 172 4.96 9.57 9.78
C ARG A 172 5.26 9.33 8.30
N ARG A 173 6.19 8.43 7.98
CA ARG A 173 6.57 8.07 6.60
C ARG A 173 6.96 6.59 6.52
N LEU A 174 7.40 6.18 5.34
CA LEU A 174 8.04 4.88 5.17
C LEU A 174 9.44 4.91 5.81
N SER A 175 9.80 3.84 6.52
CA SER A 175 11.05 3.64 7.23
C SER A 175 11.48 2.16 7.15
N PRO A 176 12.78 1.83 7.27
CA PRO A 176 13.22 0.44 7.32
C PRO A 176 12.62 -0.35 8.50
N ASP A 177 12.27 0.32 9.60
CA ASP A 177 11.73 -0.34 10.79
C ASP A 177 10.30 -0.88 10.61
N ASP A 178 9.59 -0.45 9.58
CA ASP A 178 8.16 -0.73 9.37
C ASP A 178 7.88 -2.19 8.94
N ALA A 179 8.89 -2.95 8.53
CA ALA A 179 8.77 -4.36 8.16
C ALA A 179 10.06 -5.15 8.43
N ASN A 180 10.02 -6.47 8.22
CA ASN A 180 11.25 -7.28 8.24
C ASN A 180 12.17 -6.92 7.06
N PHE A 181 11.60 -6.51 5.93
CA PHE A 181 12.35 -6.01 4.78
C PHE A 181 11.59 -4.90 4.06
N VAL A 182 12.30 -3.85 3.66
CA VAL A 182 11.74 -2.67 2.98
C VAL A 182 12.61 -2.38 1.78
N ASP A 183 12.05 -2.47 0.58
CA ASP A 183 12.73 -2.13 -0.66
C ASP A 183 12.02 -1.01 -1.40
N VAL A 184 12.78 -0.07 -1.93
CA VAL A 184 12.23 1.19 -2.46
C VAL A 184 12.79 1.44 -3.84
N LEU A 185 11.89 1.79 -4.77
CA LEU A 185 12.25 2.25 -6.11
C LEU A 185 12.04 3.76 -6.18
N HIS A 186 13.11 4.52 -6.37
CA HIS A 186 13.04 5.97 -6.59
C HIS A 186 13.16 6.26 -8.08
N THR A 187 12.07 6.72 -8.70
CA THR A 187 12.00 6.89 -10.16
C THR A 187 11.74 8.32 -10.62
N TYR A 188 11.26 9.20 -9.74
CA TYR A 188 11.04 10.60 -10.08
C TYR A 188 11.42 11.59 -8.97
N THR A 189 12.71 11.65 -8.65
CA THR A 189 13.27 12.52 -7.60
C THR A 189 13.71 13.91 -8.08
N ARG A 190 13.37 14.28 -9.33
CA ARG A 190 13.74 15.58 -9.91
C ARG A 190 13.15 16.75 -9.12
N GLY A 191 14.02 17.65 -8.65
CA GLY A 191 13.64 18.87 -7.95
C GLY A 191 14.61 19.19 -6.82
N SER A 192 14.42 20.32 -6.15
CA SER A 192 15.07 20.52 -4.84
C SER A 192 14.42 19.59 -3.80
N PRO A 193 15.12 19.23 -2.71
CA PRO A 193 14.52 18.49 -1.60
C PRO A 193 13.19 19.11 -1.15
N ASP A 194 12.19 18.26 -0.84
CA ASP A 194 10.79 18.63 -0.51
C ASP A 194 9.98 19.30 -1.64
N ARG A 195 10.57 19.46 -2.83
CA ARG A 195 9.87 19.89 -4.06
C ARG A 195 9.95 18.87 -5.20
N SER A 196 10.65 17.76 -5.00
CA SER A 196 10.57 16.59 -5.89
C SER A 196 9.28 15.83 -5.66
N ILE A 197 8.74 15.19 -6.71
CA ILE A 197 7.50 14.41 -6.59
C ILE A 197 7.75 13.13 -5.79
N GLY A 198 8.81 12.40 -6.12
CA GLY A 198 9.32 11.29 -5.33
C GLY A 198 10.27 11.78 -4.24
N ILE A 199 10.30 11.06 -3.12
CA ILE A 199 11.24 11.30 -2.01
C ILE A 199 12.68 11.03 -2.47
N GLN A 200 13.60 11.93 -2.10
CA GLN A 200 15.02 11.82 -2.47
C GLN A 200 15.79 10.92 -1.50
N LYS A 201 15.58 11.11 -0.19
CA LYS A 201 16.28 10.34 0.83
C LYS A 201 15.94 8.85 0.77
N PRO A 202 16.90 7.98 1.15
CA PRO A 202 16.63 6.56 1.33
C PRO A 202 15.69 6.36 2.51
N VAL A 203 14.73 5.44 2.34
CA VAL A 203 13.71 5.09 3.34
C VAL A 203 13.50 3.58 3.49
N GLY A 204 14.32 2.77 2.83
CA GLY A 204 14.28 1.31 2.93
C GLY A 204 15.56 0.69 3.47
N HIS A 205 15.55 -0.64 3.54
CA HIS A 205 16.76 -1.44 3.69
C HIS A 205 17.58 -1.46 2.40
N VAL A 206 16.88 -1.42 1.25
CA VAL A 206 17.46 -1.34 -0.09
C VAL A 206 16.72 -0.28 -0.88
N ASP A 207 17.41 0.82 -1.17
CA ASP A 207 16.90 1.92 -2.01
C ASP A 207 17.58 1.87 -3.37
N ILE A 208 16.77 1.66 -4.41
CA ILE A 208 17.21 1.52 -5.79
C ILE A 208 16.81 2.78 -6.55
N TYR A 209 17.76 3.34 -7.30
CA TYR A 209 17.58 4.56 -8.08
C TYR A 209 17.76 4.26 -9.58
N PRO A 210 16.76 3.66 -10.27
CA PRO A 210 16.85 3.37 -11.69
C PRO A 210 17.19 4.62 -12.50
N ASN A 211 18.20 4.51 -13.37
CA ASN A 211 18.68 5.63 -14.19
C ASN A 211 19.08 6.87 -13.37
N GLY A 212 19.54 6.67 -12.13
CA GLY A 212 19.86 7.73 -11.17
C GLY A 212 18.66 8.29 -10.40
N GLY A 213 17.45 7.78 -10.65
CA GLY A 213 16.21 8.08 -9.92
C GLY A 213 15.58 9.45 -10.20
N VAL A 214 16.29 10.35 -10.86
CA VAL A 214 15.82 11.71 -11.15
C VAL A 214 14.66 11.72 -12.14
N PHE A 215 14.77 10.97 -13.24
CA PHE A 215 13.77 10.91 -14.31
C PHE A 215 14.00 9.66 -15.16
N GLN A 216 12.93 9.07 -15.72
CA GLN A 216 13.04 7.82 -16.46
C GLN A 216 13.09 8.02 -17.99
N PRO A 217 13.88 7.20 -18.71
CA PRO A 217 13.90 7.22 -20.18
C PRO A 217 12.51 7.01 -20.77
N GLY A 218 12.12 7.84 -21.75
CA GLY A 218 10.82 7.74 -22.44
C GLY A 218 9.69 8.55 -21.79
N CYS A 219 9.88 9.09 -20.59
CA CYS A 219 8.89 9.95 -19.93
C CYS A 219 8.91 11.42 -20.43
N ASP A 220 9.84 11.79 -21.32
CA ASP A 220 9.81 13.11 -21.94
C ASP A 220 8.61 13.22 -22.92
N LEU A 221 7.98 14.41 -22.96
CA LEU A 221 6.75 14.63 -23.76
C LEU A 221 6.93 14.25 -25.24
N HIS A 222 8.13 14.44 -25.78
CA HIS A 222 8.40 14.19 -27.19
C HIS A 222 8.47 12.69 -27.50
N LYS A 223 9.12 11.88 -26.65
CA LYS A 223 9.20 10.43 -26.79
C LYS A 223 7.92 9.72 -26.38
N ALA A 224 7.19 10.24 -25.38
CA ALA A 224 5.89 9.71 -25.01
C ALA A 224 4.89 9.78 -26.18
N MET A 225 4.92 10.87 -26.97
CA MET A 225 4.09 11.01 -28.18
C MET A 225 4.55 10.14 -29.35
N LEU A 226 5.82 9.70 -29.39
CA LEU A 226 6.34 8.81 -30.43
C LEU A 226 6.06 7.32 -30.17
N MET A 227 5.55 6.98 -28.98
CA MET A 227 5.17 5.61 -28.60
C MET A 227 3.67 5.32 -28.80
N ILE A 228 2.89 6.30 -29.27
CA ILE A 228 1.47 6.20 -29.65
C ILE A 228 1.39 6.12 -31.17
#